data_AF-A0A645G255-F1
#
_entry.id   AF-A0A645G255-F1
#
_cell.length_a   1.000
_cell.length_b   1.000
_cell.length_c   1.000
_cell.angle_alpha   90.00
_cell.angle_beta   90.00
_cell.angle_gamma   90.00
#
_symmetry.space_group_name_H-M   'P 1'
#
loop_
_entity.id
_entity.type
_entity.pdbx_description
1 polymer ?
#
loop_
_entity_poly.entity_id
_entity_poly.type
_entity_poly.pdbx_seq_one_letter_code
_entity_poly.pdbx_strand_id
1 'polypeptide(L)'
;MEVMVYGDGGFKDPVGGIWELADPVISPAYTIGLEGTPNELKMKYFADNEFRHLSGEALAEAMRKTIKAKDENLTGKMTSQGTTPRRLTDLLGSLCDLTSGSGDRGTPVVLIQGYFTNFASE
;
A
#
# COMPACT_ATOMS: atom_id res chain seq x y z
N MET A 1 7.48 -6.18 -13.83
CA MET A 1 8.46 -5.55 -12.92
C MET A 1 8.16 -4.09 -13.00
N GLU A 2 7.75 -3.49 -11.90
CA GLU A 2 7.39 -2.08 -11.84
C GLU A 2 8.56 -1.26 -11.28
N VAL A 3 8.71 -0.03 -11.77
CA VAL A 3 9.82 0.85 -11.41
C VAL A 3 9.27 2.24 -11.16
N MET A 4 9.81 2.93 -10.15
CA MET A 4 9.53 4.34 -9.89
C MET A 4 10.81 5.07 -9.48
N VAL A 5 10.90 6.33 -9.88
CA VAL A 5 11.79 7.31 -9.27
C VAL A 5 11.03 7.89 -8.09
N TYR A 6 11.65 7.94 -6.92
CA TYR A 6 11.05 8.48 -5.71
C TYR A 6 11.94 9.57 -5.13
N GLY A 7 11.33 10.44 -4.32
CA GLY A 7 12.02 11.42 -3.51
C GLY A 7 11.40 11.50 -2.13
N ASP A 8 12.01 12.31 -1.28
CA ASP A 8 11.70 12.44 0.15
C ASP A 8 10.36 13.17 0.36
N GLY A 9 9.85 13.82 -0.69
CA GLY A 9 8.56 14.51 -0.68
C GLY A 9 8.58 15.74 0.22
N GLY A 10 7.43 16.03 0.83
CA GLY A 10 7.29 17.11 1.80
C GLY A 10 7.19 16.56 3.22
N PHE A 11 8.20 16.77 4.05
CA PHE A 11 8.18 16.43 5.48
C PHE A 11 7.91 17.68 6.32
N LYS A 12 7.08 17.54 7.35
CA LYS A 12 6.95 18.59 8.38
C LYS A 12 7.61 18.09 9.64
N ASP A 13 8.72 18.72 10.02
CA ASP A 13 9.37 18.44 11.30
C ASP A 13 8.39 18.75 12.44
N PRO A 14 7.97 17.75 13.25
CA PRO A 14 7.05 17.98 14.35
C PRO A 14 7.65 18.78 15.49
N VAL A 15 8.99 18.87 15.59
CA VAL A 15 9.70 19.60 16.64
C VAL A 15 9.94 21.05 16.23
N GLY A 16 10.53 21.29 15.06
CA GLY A 16 10.82 22.62 14.53
C GLY A 16 9.64 23.30 13.83
N GLY A 17 8.62 22.54 13.42
CA GLY A 17 7.46 23.05 12.67
C GLY A 17 7.79 23.47 11.22
N ILE A 18 9.01 23.19 10.76
CA ILE A 18 9.52 23.54 9.44
C ILE A 18 9.02 22.51 8.43
N TRP A 19 8.57 23.00 7.28
CA TRP A 19 8.32 22.14 6.12
C TRP A 19 9.61 21.99 5.33
N GLU A 20 10.16 20.78 5.31
CA GLU A 20 11.16 20.35 4.35
C GLU A 20 10.42 19.92 3.09
N LEU A 21 10.19 20.88 2.20
CA LEU A 21 9.69 20.64 0.86
C LEU A 21 10.88 20.26 -0.02
N ALA A 22 11.33 19.01 0.07
CA ALA A 22 12.38 18.50 -0.79
C ALA A 22 11.84 18.35 -2.22
N ASP A 23 10.72 17.62 -2.37
CA ASP A 23 10.10 17.35 -3.66
C ASP A 23 8.61 17.72 -3.68
N PRO A 24 8.09 18.30 -4.79
CA PRO A 24 6.68 18.67 -4.92
C PRO A 24 5.75 17.46 -5.05
N VAL A 25 6.29 16.28 -5.37
CA VAL A 25 5.59 15.00 -5.50
C VAL A 25 6.51 13.87 -5.06
N ILE A 26 5.94 12.79 -4.50
CA ILE A 26 6.72 11.63 -4.03
C ILE A 26 7.39 10.88 -5.18
N SER A 27 6.73 10.80 -6.35
CA SER A 27 7.28 10.10 -7.51
C SER A 27 7.05 10.89 -8.79
N PRO A 28 8.09 11.48 -9.40
CA PRO A 28 7.97 12.23 -10.65
C PRO A 28 7.81 11.32 -11.88
N ALA A 29 8.23 10.05 -11.79
CA ALA A 29 8.14 9.09 -12.89
C ALA A 29 8.00 7.66 -12.37
N TYR A 30 7.11 6.89 -12.98
CA TYR A 30 6.85 5.50 -12.63
C TYR A 30 6.24 4.72 -13.81
N THR A 31 6.31 3.39 -13.76
CA THR A 31 5.68 2.52 -14.74
C THR A 31 4.17 2.44 -14.55
N ILE A 32 3.42 2.22 -15.64
CA ILE A 32 1.94 2.26 -15.64
C ILE A 32 1.28 1.31 -14.64
N GLY A 33 1.93 0.20 -14.26
CA GLY A 33 1.40 -0.73 -13.27
C GLY A 33 1.33 -0.16 -11.84
N LEU A 34 1.92 1.01 -11.59
CA LEU A 34 1.84 1.73 -10.32
C LEU A 34 0.75 2.82 -10.32
N GLU A 35 -0.05 2.92 -11.39
CA GLU A 35 -1.21 3.81 -11.40
C GLU A 35 -2.34 3.30 -10.50
N GLY A 36 -3.04 4.24 -9.86
CA GLY A 36 -4.20 3.95 -9.04
C GLY A 36 -3.89 3.78 -7.55
N THR A 37 -4.80 3.10 -6.86
CA THR A 37 -4.80 2.93 -5.41
C THR A 37 -4.96 1.45 -5.06
N PRO A 38 -4.41 0.96 -3.93
CA PRO A 38 -4.66 -0.40 -3.49
C PRO A 38 -6.16 -0.71 -3.40
N ASN A 39 -6.56 -1.86 -3.95
CA ASN A 39 -7.93 -2.37 -3.83
C ASN A 39 -7.93 -3.62 -2.94
N GLU A 40 -7.77 -3.40 -1.63
CA GLU A 40 -7.71 -4.46 -0.62
C GLU A 40 -9.00 -4.57 0.20
N LEU A 41 -9.37 -5.81 0.54
CA LEU A 41 -10.42 -6.09 1.50
C LEU A 41 -9.86 -6.03 2.91
N LYS A 42 -10.66 -5.52 3.86
CA LYS A 42 -10.32 -5.56 5.27
C LYS A 42 -10.40 -6.97 5.82
N MET A 43 -9.32 -7.74 5.72
CA MET A 43 -9.30 -9.14 6.14
C MET A 43 -9.78 -9.35 7.59
N LYS A 44 -9.33 -8.48 8.49
CA LYS A 44 -9.75 -8.52 9.90
C LYS A 44 -11.25 -8.28 10.09
N TYR A 45 -11.87 -7.41 9.28
CA TYR A 45 -13.32 -7.17 9.35
C TYR A 45 -14.11 -8.44 9.01
N PHE A 46 -13.73 -9.15 7.96
CA PHE A 46 -14.39 -10.39 7.57
C PHE A 46 -14.17 -11.50 8.60
N ALA A 47 -12.94 -11.65 9.10
CA ALA A 47 -12.63 -12.62 10.15
C ALA A 47 -13.42 -12.38 11.44
N ASP A 48 -13.51 -11.13 11.89
CA ASP A 48 -14.13 -10.78 13.17
C ASP A 48 -15.67 -10.72 13.10
N ASN A 49 -16.26 -10.52 11.91
CA ASN A 49 -17.71 -10.38 11.72
C ASN A 49 -18.34 -11.56 10.95
N GLU A 50 -18.11 -11.64 9.64
CA GLU A 50 -18.78 -12.63 8.77
C GLU A 50 -18.35 -14.07 9.08
N PHE A 51 -17.06 -14.26 9.35
CA PHE A 51 -16.46 -15.59 9.55
C PHE A 51 -16.08 -15.86 11.00
N ARG A 52 -16.66 -15.13 11.96
CA ARG A 52 -16.37 -15.28 13.39
C ARG A 52 -16.55 -16.71 13.93
N HIS A 53 -17.39 -17.50 13.27
CA HIS A 53 -17.68 -18.89 13.60
C HIS A 53 -16.71 -19.90 12.93
N LEU A 54 -15.88 -19.44 11.99
CA LEU A 54 -14.89 -20.25 11.30
C LEU A 54 -13.51 -20.08 11.94
N SER A 55 -12.69 -21.12 11.84
CA SER A 55 -11.30 -21.10 12.30
C SER A 55 -10.44 -22.06 11.47
N GLY A 56 -9.12 -21.89 11.54
CA GLY A 56 -8.17 -22.72 10.81
C GLY A 56 -8.41 -22.69 9.30
N GLU A 57 -8.38 -23.86 8.65
CA GLU A 57 -8.50 -23.98 7.20
C GLU A 57 -9.85 -23.48 6.67
N ALA A 58 -10.93 -23.69 7.42
CA ALA A 58 -12.27 -23.24 7.00
C ALA A 58 -12.35 -21.70 6.91
N LEU A 59 -11.68 -20.99 7.82
CA LEU A 59 -11.56 -19.53 7.75
C LEU A 59 -10.68 -19.11 6.57
N ALA A 60 -9.54 -19.78 6.36
CA ALA A 60 -8.64 -19.47 5.25
C ALA A 60 -9.33 -19.64 3.89
N GLU A 61 -10.10 -20.72 3.70
CA GLU A 61 -10.81 -20.99 2.46
C GLU A 61 -11.96 -20.00 2.21
N ALA A 62 -12.74 -19.66 3.25
CA ALA A 62 -13.77 -18.63 3.16
C ALA A 62 -13.16 -17.25 2.79
N MET A 63 -12.02 -16.91 3.37
CA MET A 63 -11.26 -15.71 3.06
C MET A 63 -10.76 -15.69 1.61
N ARG A 64 -10.10 -16.77 1.15
CA ARG A 64 -9.62 -16.88 -0.25
C ARG A 64 -10.76 -16.74 -1.26
N LYS A 65 -11.91 -17.37 -0.98
CA LYS A 65 -13.10 -17.26 -1.83
C LYS A 65 -13.64 -15.84 -1.91
N THR A 66 -13.72 -15.16 -0.77
CA THR A 66 -14.18 -13.77 -0.67
C THR A 66 -13.25 -12.82 -1.43
N ILE A 67 -11.94 -13.02 -1.31
CA ILE A 67 -10.94 -12.22 -2.03
C ILE A 67 -11.05 -12.43 -3.55
N LYS A 68 -11.28 -13.66 -4.02
CA LYS A 68 -11.46 -13.96 -5.45
C LYS A 68 -12.77 -13.41 -6.02
N ALA A 69 -13.81 -13.35 -5.19
CA ALA A 69 -15.13 -12.83 -5.57
C ALA A 69 -15.24 -11.30 -5.47
N LYS A 70 -14.16 -10.60 -5.07
CA LYS A 70 -14.20 -9.16 -4.86
C LYS A 70 -14.42 -8.41 -6.18
N ASP A 71 -15.16 -7.31 -6.09
CA ASP A 71 -15.40 -6.40 -7.20
C ASP A 71 -14.12 -5.62 -7.57
N GLU A 72 -13.96 -5.28 -8.86
CA GLU A 72 -12.81 -4.48 -9.33
C GLU A 72 -12.77 -3.08 -8.72
N ASN A 73 -13.90 -2.58 -8.21
CA ASN A 73 -13.98 -1.30 -7.52
C ASN A 73 -14.76 -1.40 -6.20
N LEU A 74 -14.02 -1.41 -5.08
CA LEU A 74 -14.61 -1.47 -3.73
C LEU A 74 -14.90 -0.09 -3.13
N THR A 75 -14.59 1.01 -3.82
CA THR A 75 -14.78 2.37 -3.30
C THR A 75 -16.23 2.60 -2.84
N GLY A 76 -16.39 2.99 -1.58
CA GLY A 76 -17.69 3.33 -1.00
C GLY A 76 -18.48 2.17 -0.39
N LYS A 77 -17.99 0.92 -0.43
CA LYS A 77 -18.61 -0.20 0.30
C LYS A 77 -18.13 -0.22 1.76
N MET A 78 -19.00 -0.63 2.70
CA MET A 78 -18.63 -0.81 4.13
C MET A 78 -17.38 -1.68 4.31
N THR A 79 -17.13 -2.60 3.38
CA THR A 79 -15.98 -3.50 3.31
C THR A 79 -14.65 -2.80 2.99
N SER A 80 -14.69 -1.58 2.44
CA SER A 80 -13.52 -0.73 2.16
C SER A 80 -13.43 0.51 3.07
N GLN A 81 -14.42 0.75 3.96
CA GLN A 81 -14.45 1.97 4.78
C GLN A 81 -13.24 2.04 5.70
N GLY A 82 -12.43 3.09 5.62
CA GLY A 82 -11.27 3.34 6.47
C GLY A 82 -9.92 2.92 5.86
N THR A 83 -9.87 2.57 4.58
CA THR A 83 -8.64 2.72 3.80
C THR A 83 -8.61 4.16 3.30
N THR A 84 -7.61 4.95 3.70
CA THR A 84 -7.37 6.23 3.03
C THR A 84 -6.95 5.88 1.60
N PRO A 85 -7.63 6.36 0.54
CA PRO A 85 -7.27 6.04 -0.83
C PRO A 85 -5.95 6.75 -1.16
N ARG A 86 -4.83 6.11 -0.82
CA ARG A 86 -3.49 6.57 -1.13
C ARG A 86 -3.05 5.96 -2.46
N ARG A 87 -2.34 6.75 -3.26
CA ARG A 87 -1.79 6.24 -4.52
C ARG A 87 -0.73 5.19 -4.20
N LEU A 88 -0.60 4.19 -5.07
CA LEU A 88 0.44 3.17 -4.93
C LEU A 88 1.84 3.81 -4.84
N THR A 89 2.09 4.83 -5.66
CA THR A 89 3.35 5.58 -5.67
C THR A 89 3.63 6.31 -4.36
N ASP A 90 2.61 6.85 -3.69
CA ASP A 90 2.78 7.51 -2.40
C ASP A 90 3.17 6.51 -1.32
N LEU A 91 2.52 5.34 -1.31
CA LEU A 91 2.78 4.26 -0.35
C LEU A 91 4.18 3.65 -0.54
N LEU A 92 4.50 3.29 -1.79
CA LEU A 92 5.78 2.70 -2.13
C LEU A 92 6.92 3.70 -1.96
N GLY A 93 6.71 4.97 -2.32
CA GLY A 93 7.71 6.02 -2.18
C GLY A 93 8.04 6.31 -0.72
N SER A 94 7.03 6.41 0.16
CA SER A 94 7.30 6.54 1.61
C SER A 94 8.04 5.32 2.18
N LEU A 95 7.78 4.11 1.69
CA LEU A 95 8.51 2.91 2.10
C LEU A 95 9.97 2.95 1.61
N CYS A 96 10.20 3.38 0.37
CA CYS A 96 11.52 3.56 -0.20
C CYS A 96 12.32 4.62 0.57
N ASP A 97 11.75 5.81 0.79
CA ASP A 97 12.35 6.90 1.55
C ASP A 97 12.75 6.46 2.97
N LEU A 98 11.83 5.78 3.68
CA LEU A 98 12.14 5.19 4.99
C LEU A 98 13.32 4.19 4.95
N THR A 99 13.49 3.47 3.85
CA THR A 99 14.54 2.46 3.68
C THR A 99 15.88 3.07 3.28
N SER A 100 15.87 4.05 2.37
CA SER A 100 17.08 4.71 1.88
C SER A 100 17.63 5.74 2.87
N GLY A 101 16.74 6.44 3.59
CA GLY A 101 17.05 7.61 4.39
C GLY A 101 17.49 8.82 3.56
N SER A 102 17.64 9.96 4.22
CA SER A 102 17.92 11.28 3.61
C SER A 102 19.41 11.55 3.34
N GLY A 103 20.22 10.50 3.15
CA GLY A 103 21.68 10.61 3.12
C GLY A 103 22.23 10.95 1.73
N ASP A 104 22.94 12.07 1.62
CA ASP A 104 23.58 12.59 0.39
C ASP A 104 24.70 11.70 -0.22
N ARG A 105 24.90 10.48 0.29
CA ARG A 105 25.98 9.57 -0.14
C ARG A 105 25.43 8.37 -0.90
N GLY A 106 25.31 8.55 -2.21
CA GLY A 106 24.90 7.53 -3.17
C GLY A 106 23.40 7.55 -3.40
N THR A 107 22.97 7.17 -4.61
CA THR A 107 21.55 7.03 -4.96
C THR A 107 21.18 5.56 -4.79
N PRO A 108 20.66 5.13 -3.62
CA PRO A 108 20.34 3.72 -3.39
C PRO A 108 19.15 3.27 -4.24
N VAL A 109 19.21 2.03 -4.73
CA VAL A 109 18.08 1.35 -5.36
C VAL A 109 17.41 0.45 -4.34
N VAL A 110 16.12 0.67 -4.09
CA VAL A 110 15.31 -0.16 -3.20
C VAL A 110 14.56 -1.21 -4.02
N LEU A 111 14.76 -2.49 -3.72
CA LEU A 111 14.01 -3.60 -4.32
C LEU A 111 12.89 -4.03 -3.37
N ILE A 112 11.64 -3.92 -3.85
CA ILE A 112 10.46 -4.38 -3.12
C ILE A 112 9.98 -5.68 -3.75
N GLN A 113 9.83 -6.73 -2.93
CA GLN A 113 9.36 -8.05 -3.36
C GLN A 113 8.07 -8.45 -2.65
N GLY A 114 7.19 -9.16 -3.36
CA GLY A 114 5.93 -9.68 -2.80
C GLY A 114 4.83 -8.63 -2.56
N TYR A 115 5.04 -7.36 -2.94
CA TYR A 115 4.07 -6.30 -2.66
C TYR A 115 2.69 -6.55 -3.29
N PHE A 116 2.65 -7.08 -4.52
CA PHE A 116 1.41 -7.42 -5.22
C PHE A 116 0.98 -8.87 -5.01
N THR A 117 1.66 -9.63 -4.15
CA THR A 117 1.26 -11.00 -3.82
C THR A 117 -0.03 -10.95 -3.00
N ASN A 118 -1.04 -11.67 -3.46
CA ASN A 118 -2.34 -11.73 -2.80
C ASN A 118 -2.48 -13.06 -2.04
N PHE A 119 -3.03 -12.99 -0.82
CA PHE A 119 -3.37 -14.15 0.02
C PHE A 119 -4.18 -15.24 -0.70
N ALA A 120 -4.98 -14.87 -1.72
CA ALA A 120 -5.79 -15.82 -2.47
C ALA A 120 -5.12 -16.40 -3.73
N SER A 121 -3.94 -15.92 -4.10
CA SER A 121 -3.16 -16.40 -5.25
C SER A 121 -2.05 -17.40 -4.88
N GLU A 122 -1.92 -17.72 -3.59
CA GLU A 122 -1.10 -18.83 -3.06
C GLU A 122 -1.95 -20.03 -2.66
#